data_AF-A0A0S6YZ36-F1
#
_entry.id   AF-A0A0S6YZ36-F1
#
_cell.length_a   1.000
_cell.length_b   1.000
_cell.length_c   1.000
_cell.angle_alpha   90.00
_cell.angle_beta   90.00
_cell.angle_gamma   90.00
#
_symmetry.space_group_name_H-M   'P 1'
#
loop_
_entity.id
_entity.type
_entity.pdbx_description
1 polymer ?
#
loop_
_entity_poly.entity_id
_entity_poly.type
_entity_poly.pdbx_seq_one_letter_code
_entity_poly.pdbx_strand_id
1 'polypeptide(L)' 'MATLERGYAILFDAQGRVLRSVAAADVGDALRARLADGELHLAVRAKG' A
#
# COMPACT_ATOMS: atom_id res chain seq x y z
N MET A 1 18.92 -10.41 -9.17
CA MET A 1 17.76 -9.49 -9.13
C MET A 1 16.51 -10.33 -9.29
N ALA A 2 15.67 -10.41 -8.26
CA ALA A 2 14.46 -11.23 -8.31
C ALA A 2 13.41 -10.49 -9.14
N THR A 3 13.19 -10.95 -10.36
CA THR A 3 12.18 -10.48 -11.30
C THR A 3 10.80 -10.79 -10.72
N LEU A 4 10.23 -9.81 -10.04
CA LEU A 4 8.83 -9.82 -9.65
C LEU A 4 8.01 -9.61 -10.93
N GLU A 5 7.78 -10.67 -11.69
CA GLU A 5 6.78 -10.70 -12.79
C GLU A 5 5.34 -10.77 -12.26
N ARG A 6 5.17 -10.91 -10.94
CA ARG A 6 3.89 -10.66 -10.26
C ARG A 6 3.73 -9.16 -10.05
N GLY A 7 2.54 -8.62 -10.28
CA GLY A 7 2.25 -7.23 -9.94
C GLY A 7 2.36 -7.04 -8.42
N TYR A 8 3.23 -6.12 -8.00
CA TYR A 8 3.35 -5.69 -6.59
C TYR A 8 3.26 -4.18 -6.51
N ALA A 9 2.92 -3.71 -5.31
CA ALA A 9 2.98 -2.32 -4.95
C ALA A 9 3.71 -2.14 -3.62
N ILE A 10 4.34 -0.98 -3.44
CA ILE A 10 4.82 -0.51 -2.13
C ILE A 10 3.74 0.37 -1.54
N LEU A 11 3.29 0.06 -0.32
CA LEU A 11 2.31 0.85 0.39
C LEU A 11 3.00 1.91 1.26
N PHE A 12 2.39 3.09 1.33
CA PHE A 12 2.80 4.19 2.18
C PHE A 12 1.62 4.66 3.02
N ASP A 13 1.90 5.03 4.27
CA ASP A 13 0.95 5.73 5.14
C ASP A 13 0.70 7.18 4.68
N ALA A 14 -0.20 7.88 5.37
CA ALA A 14 -0.53 9.28 5.09
C ALA A 14 0.67 10.23 5.25
N GLN A 15 1.69 9.83 6.01
CA GLN A 15 2.93 10.56 6.23
C GLN A 15 4.02 10.20 5.20
N GLY A 16 3.73 9.30 4.26
CA GLY A 16 4.65 8.85 3.22
C GLY A 16 5.70 7.84 3.71
N ARG A 17 5.49 7.19 4.86
CA ARG A 17 6.38 6.12 5.35
C ARG A 17 5.91 4.78 4.79
N VAL A 18 6.87 3.92 4.43
CA VAL A 18 6.55 2.58 3.91
C VAL A 18 5.83 1.77 4.99
N LEU A 19 4.65 1.27 4.64
CA LEU A 19 3.89 0.35 5.47
C LEU A 19 4.49 -1.06 5.34
N ARG A 20 5.01 -1.59 6.44
CA ARG A 20 5.73 -2.88 6.47
C ARG A 20 4.93 -4.01 7.12
N SER A 21 3.83 -3.68 7.78
CA SER A 21 2.96 -4.62 8.49
C SER A 21 1.51 -4.16 8.37
N VAL A 22 0.59 -5.11 8.19
CA VAL A 22 -0.86 -4.84 8.17
C VAL A 22 -1.37 -4.33 9.51
N ALA A 23 -0.70 -4.66 10.62
CA ALA A 23 -1.09 -4.20 11.95
C ALA A 23 -0.89 -2.69 12.17
N ALA A 24 -0.22 -2.00 11.24
CA ALA A 24 -0.02 -0.55 11.27
C ALA A 24 -1.04 0.21 10.42
N ALA A 25 -2.09 -0.46 9.92
CA ALA A 25 -3.17 0.15 9.16
C ALA A 25 -4.52 -0.12 9.84
N ASP A 26 -5.29 0.94 10.04
CA ASP A 26 -6.62 0.91 10.63
C ASP A 26 -7.71 1.13 9.57
N VAL A 27 -8.92 0.66 9.85
CA VAL A 27 -10.06 0.89 8.95
C VAL A 27 -10.33 2.39 8.83
N GLY A 28 -10.42 2.88 7.59
CA GLY A 28 -10.57 4.30 7.29
C GLY A 28 -9.26 5.00 6.91
N ASP A 29 -8.09 4.38 7.14
CA ASP A 29 -6.82 4.99 6.79
C ASP A 29 -6.71 5.27 5.29
N ALA A 30 -6.16 6.44 4.97
CA ALA A 30 -5.74 6.78 3.62
C ALA A 30 -4.31 6.27 3.39
N LEU A 31 -4.13 5.45 2.36
CA LEU A 31 -2.83 4.91 1.96
C LEU A 31 -2.50 5.34 0.53
N ARG A 32 -1.21 5.30 0.19
CA ARG A 32 -0.75 5.39 -1.19
C ARG A 32 -0.08 4.09 -1.61
N ALA A 33 -0.42 3.56 -2.76
CA ALA A 33 0.23 2.41 -3.35
C ALA A 33 1.06 2.85 -4.55
N ARG A 34 2.34 2.49 -4.60
CA ARG A 34 3.20 2.71 -5.75
C ARG A 34 3.41 1.42 -6.52
N LEU A 35 2.95 1.42 -7.78
CA LEU A 35 3.18 0.36 -8.75
C LEU A 35 4.37 0.72 -9.66
N ALA A 36 4.64 -0.15 -10.64
CA ALA A 36 5.72 0.08 -11.61
C ALA A 36 5.48 1.30 -12.51
N ASP A 37 4.22 1.66 -12.75
CA ASP A 37 3.80 2.66 -13.74
C ASP A 37 3.08 3.87 -13.12
N GLY A 38 2.88 3.91 -11.80
CA GLY A 38 2.21 5.02 -11.15
C GLY A 38 1.87 4.81 -9.69
N GLU A 39 1.03 5.70 -9.16
CA GLU A 39 0.52 5.65 -7.79
C GLU A 39 -1.01 5.64 -7.75
N LEU A 40 -1.56 4.97 -6.74
CA LEU A 40 -2.99 4.95 -6.43
C LEU A 40 -3.21 5.49 -5.01
N HIS A 41 -4.30 6.23 -4.82
CA HIS A 41 -4.80 6.61 -3.50
C HIS A 41 -5.84 5.57 -3.05
N LEU A 42 -5.66 5.02 -1.85
CA LEU A 42 -6.45 3.91 -1.31
C LEU A 42 -7.09 4.29 0.02
N ALA A 43 -8.18 3.62 0.36
CA ALA A 43 -8.80 3.69 1.68
C ALA A 43 -8.94 2.29 2.27
N VAL A 44 -8.49 2.08 3.51
CA VAL A 44 -8.59 0.80 4.20
C VAL A 44 -10.04 0.54 4.59
N ARG A 45 -10.53 -0.66 4.30
CA ARG A 45 -11.89 -1.10 4.64
C ARG A 45 -11.84 -2.34 5.53
N ALA A 46 -12.86 -2.51 6.36
CA ALA A 46 -13.05 -3.76 7.07
C ALA A 46 -13.26 -4.90 6.06
N LYS A 47 -12.75 -6.08 6.39
CA LYS A 47 -13.04 -7.28 5.62
C LYS A 47 -14.52 -7.64 5.81
N GLY A 48 -15.25 -7.82 4.72
CA GLY A 48 -16.63 -8.32 4.71
C GLY A 48 -16.73 -9.80 5.03
#